data_AF-A0A7Y8IM78-F1
#
_entry.id   AF-A0A7Y8IM78-F1
#
_cell.length_a   1.000
_cell.length_b   1.000
_cell.length_c   1.000
_cell.angle_alpha   90.00
_cell.angle_beta   90.00
_cell.angle_gamma   90.00
#
_symmetry.space_group_name_H-M   'P 1'
#
loop_
_entity.id
_entity.type
_entity.pdbx_description
1 polymer ?
#
loop_
_entity_poly.entity_id
_entity_poly.type
_entity_poly.pdbx_seq_one_letter_code
_entity_poly.pdbx_strand_id
1 'polypeptide(L)'
;MEAETRTALGIFTALVVAVALTVGWWALRQARRPHLVAVQVVFRGPGEGVASDAFRSFPAGSTVEAAALLTYRRGGGPLEKLCALAPVQVGGQLVPVHPISSWPASGGELRASWYTVEPSLLAWREVGAESADKLAYRDFLAPELGRELVTRLDLAARNDDFLARTVPGNAIPAGPFRLKVRVGSYRTSEDLLATESVSSPGADQVFSGAVPKIVVEFTFPPGINPGLSAHLRLGCFTFRPEVWPEAQGWPLPLSPAQLVLEGFVTTPLAFAAAAGGGTALDPGWGEPVELVAVGTEFHFRRSGGPLRWGVEVRAGDVLHGGGMYLVLLEDDGDGTLSMGDTTIFAWEEPARVAPLALALSGRGGPLALLRRVR
;
A
#
# COMPACT_ATOMS: atom_id res chain seq x y z
N MET A 1 27.66 61.15 44.24
CA MET A 1 26.23 60.83 44.37
C MET A 1 25.41 61.14 43.12
N GLU A 2 24.97 62.37 42.79
CA GLU A 2 24.07 62.58 41.63
C GLU A 2 24.66 62.20 40.26
N ALA A 3 25.96 62.41 40.05
CA ALA A 3 26.64 62.05 38.81
C ALA A 3 26.75 60.53 38.62
N GLU A 4 27.10 59.80 39.68
CA GLU A 4 27.18 58.33 39.68
C GLU A 4 25.81 57.69 39.45
N THR A 5 24.75 58.24 40.06
CA THR A 5 23.38 57.76 39.84
C THR A 5 22.93 58.01 38.40
N ARG A 6 23.27 59.15 37.79
CA ARG A 6 23.00 59.44 36.36
C ARG A 6 23.76 58.50 35.44
N THR A 7 25.04 58.22 35.73
CA THR A 7 25.85 57.29 34.94
C THR A 7 25.33 55.85 35.05
N ALA A 8 24.99 55.39 36.26
CA ALA A 8 24.41 54.07 36.48
C ALA A 8 23.04 53.92 35.78
N LEU A 9 22.19 54.94 35.83
CA LEU A 9 20.90 54.96 35.13
C LEU A 9 21.11 54.90 33.61
N GLY A 10 22.06 55.66 33.06
CA GLY A 10 22.39 55.64 31.64
C GLY A 10 22.85 54.26 31.15
N ILE A 11 23.72 53.59 31.93
CA ILE A 11 24.17 52.21 31.64
C ILE A 11 22.98 51.24 31.69
N PHE A 12 22.13 51.32 32.71
CA PHE A 12 20.97 50.44 32.85
C PHE A 12 19.97 50.63 31.71
N THR A 13 19.66 51.88 31.36
CA THR A 13 18.79 52.18 30.21
C THR A 13 19.38 51.65 28.91
N ALA A 14 20.70 51.81 28.68
CA ALA A 14 21.37 51.27 27.50
C ALA A 14 21.28 49.73 27.43
N LEU A 15 21.48 49.04 28.55
CA LEU A 15 21.34 47.58 28.65
C LEU A 15 19.91 47.12 28.36
N VAL A 16 18.91 47.77 28.97
CA VAL A 16 17.49 47.46 28.73
C VAL A 16 17.12 47.64 27.26
N VAL A 17 17.56 48.74 26.64
CA VAL A 17 17.34 49.00 25.21
C VAL A 17 18.04 47.95 24.34
N ALA A 18 19.29 47.59 24.65
CA ALA A 18 20.02 46.56 23.92
C ALA A 18 19.34 45.18 23.99
N VAL A 19 18.85 44.80 25.17
CA VAL A 19 18.07 43.57 25.36
C VAL A 19 16.76 43.62 24.58
N ALA A 20 16.00 44.71 24.68
CA ALA A 20 14.73 44.88 23.97
C ALA A 20 14.92 44.83 22.44
N LEU A 21 15.96 45.47 21.91
CA LEU A 21 16.31 45.39 20.48
C LEU A 21 16.67 43.97 20.05
N THR A 22 17.45 43.25 20.87
CA THR A 22 17.84 41.87 20.58
C THR A 22 16.63 40.93 20.59
N VAL A 23 15.76 41.06 21.59
CA VAL A 23 14.52 40.28 21.71
C VAL A 23 13.56 40.63 20.57
N GLY A 24 13.39 41.91 20.25
CA GLY A 24 12.54 42.36 19.14
C GLY A 24 13.04 41.83 17.79
N TRP A 25 14.34 41.91 17.54
CA TRP A 25 14.97 41.34 16.34
C TRP A 25 14.80 39.82 16.27
N TRP A 26 15.01 39.11 17.38
CA TRP A 26 14.81 37.68 17.46
C TRP A 26 13.35 37.29 17.21
N ALA A 27 12.40 37.98 17.82
CA ALA A 27 10.97 37.74 17.64
C ALA A 27 10.53 37.98 16.19
N LEU A 28 10.98 39.07 15.56
CA LEU A 28 10.76 39.35 14.15
C LEU A 28 11.35 38.26 13.25
N ARG A 29 12.54 37.77 13.58
CA ARG A 29 13.20 36.69 12.84
C ARG A 29 12.46 35.36 12.98
N GLN A 30 11.99 35.02 14.18
CA GLN A 30 11.18 33.83 14.45
C GLN A 30 9.84 33.90 13.70
N ALA A 31 9.17 35.05 13.74
CA ALA A 31 7.91 35.27 13.02
C ALA A 31 8.03 35.15 11.49
N ARG A 32 9.24 35.19 10.93
CA ARG A 32 9.50 35.02 9.49
C ARG A 32 10.10 33.66 9.14
N ARG A 33 10.27 32.76 10.11
CA ARG A 33 10.74 31.40 9.82
C ARG A 33 9.68 30.64 9.02
N PRO A 34 10.13 29.75 8.11
CA PRO A 34 9.21 28.84 7.46
C PRO A 34 8.72 27.79 8.47
N HIS A 35 7.42 27.51 8.44
CA HIS A 35 6.74 26.49 9.23
C HIS A 35 6.18 25.42 8.30
N LEU A 36 6.32 24.17 8.67
CA LEU A 36 5.81 23.02 7.95
C LEU A 36 4.32 22.86 8.27
N VAL A 37 3.48 22.73 7.24
CA VAL A 37 2.02 22.71 7.44
C VAL A 37 1.43 21.33 7.14
N ALA A 38 1.78 20.76 5.98
CA ALA A 38 1.28 19.46 5.53
C ALA A 38 2.32 18.79 4.64
N VAL A 39 2.26 17.48 4.50
CA VAL A 39 3.01 16.73 3.49
C VAL A 39 2.15 15.64 2.90
N GLN A 40 2.28 15.41 1.60
CA GLN A 40 1.59 14.35 0.85
C GLN A 40 2.62 13.58 0.04
N VAL A 41 2.31 12.31 -0.28
CA VAL A 41 3.14 11.50 -1.18
C VAL A 41 2.57 11.59 -2.59
N VAL A 42 3.43 11.84 -3.56
CA VAL A 42 3.10 11.78 -4.99
C VAL A 42 4.05 10.82 -5.69
N PHE A 43 3.57 10.15 -6.73
CA PHE A 43 4.31 9.16 -7.51
C PHE A 43 4.50 9.64 -8.95
N ARG A 44 5.62 9.24 -9.56
CA ARG A 44 5.87 9.40 -10.99
C ARG A 44 6.50 8.13 -11.54
N GLY A 45 5.81 7.50 -12.48
CA GLY A 45 6.31 6.31 -13.17
C GLY A 45 7.22 6.63 -14.37
N PRO A 46 7.80 5.59 -14.99
CA PRO A 46 8.58 5.74 -16.22
C PRO A 46 7.76 6.36 -17.35
N GLY A 47 8.31 7.38 -18.01
CA GLY A 47 7.65 8.06 -19.14
C GLY A 47 6.49 9.00 -18.75
N GLU A 48 6.11 9.06 -17.47
CA GLU A 48 5.10 10.01 -17.02
C GLU A 48 5.68 11.41 -16.90
N GLY A 49 5.01 12.39 -17.52
CA GLY A 49 5.42 13.80 -17.47
C GLY A 49 5.03 14.54 -16.19
N VAL A 50 4.21 13.93 -15.31
CA VAL A 50 3.61 14.60 -14.15
C VAL A 50 3.64 13.66 -12.95
N ALA A 51 4.03 14.15 -11.77
CA ALA A 51 3.92 13.43 -10.51
C ALA A 51 2.53 13.63 -9.87
N SER A 52 1.94 12.59 -9.27
CA SER A 52 0.55 12.65 -8.81
C SER A 52 0.22 11.72 -7.64
N ASP A 53 -0.82 12.09 -6.91
CA ASP A 53 -1.44 11.32 -5.82
C ASP A 53 -2.49 10.29 -6.28
N ALA A 54 -2.85 10.28 -7.58
CA ALA A 54 -3.87 9.38 -8.11
C ALA A 54 -3.42 7.92 -8.12
N PHE A 55 -4.39 7.01 -8.02
CA PHE A 55 -4.18 5.58 -8.19
C PHE A 55 -3.55 5.27 -9.56
N ARG A 56 -2.51 4.44 -9.56
CA ARG A 56 -1.78 4.00 -10.76
C ARG A 56 -1.32 2.57 -10.61
N SER A 57 -1.18 1.89 -11.74
CA SER A 57 -0.52 0.60 -11.83
C SER A 57 0.72 0.68 -12.71
N PHE A 58 1.75 -0.09 -12.36
CA PHE A 58 3.03 -0.13 -13.06
C PHE A 58 3.49 -1.57 -13.24
N PRO A 59 4.04 -1.96 -14.40
CA PRO A 59 4.65 -3.28 -14.57
C PRO A 59 5.71 -3.58 -13.50
N ALA A 60 5.81 -4.82 -13.06
CA ALA A 60 6.91 -5.27 -12.22
C ALA A 60 8.28 -4.89 -12.82
N GLY A 61 9.22 -4.47 -11.98
CA GLY A 61 10.54 -3.98 -12.39
C GLY A 61 10.57 -2.52 -12.87
N SER A 62 9.43 -1.83 -12.96
CA SER A 62 9.41 -0.40 -13.25
C SER A 62 10.07 0.41 -12.14
N THR A 63 10.90 1.40 -12.51
CA THR A 63 11.44 2.37 -11.55
C THR A 63 10.41 3.48 -11.31
N VAL A 64 9.77 3.48 -10.15
CA VAL A 64 8.80 4.50 -9.75
C VAL A 64 9.48 5.47 -8.78
N GLU A 65 9.33 6.77 -9.02
CA GLU A 65 9.77 7.82 -8.10
C GLU A 65 8.63 8.18 -7.16
N ALA A 66 8.90 8.20 -5.85
CA ALA A 66 7.99 8.76 -4.85
C ALA A 66 8.60 10.05 -4.29
N ALA A 67 7.80 11.10 -4.13
CA ALA A 67 8.26 12.37 -3.58
C ALA A 67 7.30 12.95 -2.56
N ALA A 68 7.87 13.69 -1.62
CA ALA A 68 7.16 14.44 -0.61
C ALA A 68 6.75 15.81 -1.17
N LEU A 69 5.45 15.99 -1.42
CA LEU A 69 4.86 17.30 -1.68
C LEU A 69 4.65 18.02 -0.36
N LEU A 70 5.60 18.89 -0.01
CA LEU A 70 5.60 19.64 1.24
C LEU A 70 4.84 20.94 1.09
N THR A 71 3.87 21.20 1.96
CA THR A 71 3.23 22.51 2.11
C THR A 71 3.82 23.23 3.31
N TYR A 72 4.26 24.46 3.13
CA TYR A 72 4.86 25.28 4.18
C TYR A 72 4.32 26.71 4.14
N ARG A 73 4.57 27.46 5.21
CA ARG A 73 4.21 28.88 5.31
C ARG A 73 5.38 29.69 5.83
N ARG A 74 5.61 30.87 5.27
CA ARG A 74 6.59 31.83 5.80
C ARG A 74 5.90 32.92 6.59
N GLY A 75 5.99 32.88 7.92
CA GLY A 75 5.29 33.82 8.79
C GLY A 75 3.79 33.90 8.53
N GLY A 76 3.26 35.12 8.36
CA GLY A 76 1.85 35.36 7.98
C GLY A 76 1.56 35.29 6.48
N GLY A 77 2.50 34.80 5.66
CA GLY A 77 2.37 34.71 4.20
C GLY A 77 1.43 33.59 3.72
N PRO A 78 1.26 33.46 2.39
CA PRO A 78 0.46 32.39 1.79
C PRO A 78 1.09 31.01 2.04
N LEU A 79 0.29 29.96 1.81
CA LEU A 79 0.79 28.59 1.75
C LEU A 79 1.55 28.38 0.44
N GLU A 80 2.76 27.88 0.53
CA GLU A 80 3.63 27.55 -0.59
C GLU A 80 3.89 26.04 -0.60
N LYS A 81 4.23 25.50 -1.76
CA LYS A 81 4.48 24.07 -1.94
C LYS A 81 5.86 23.82 -2.52
N LEU A 82 6.54 22.81 -1.99
CA LEU A 82 7.85 22.34 -2.43
C LEU A 82 7.73 20.87 -2.86
N CYS A 83 8.36 20.53 -3.98
CA CYS A 83 8.49 19.15 -4.41
C CYS A 83 9.79 19.00 -5.20
N ALA A 84 10.42 17.83 -5.09
CA ALA A 84 11.57 17.48 -5.92
C ALA A 84 11.15 17.13 -7.36
N LEU A 85 9.89 16.70 -7.54
CA LEU A 85 9.30 16.41 -8.84
C LEU A 85 8.47 17.61 -9.29
N ALA A 86 8.57 17.94 -10.57
CA ALA A 86 7.71 18.92 -11.23
C ALA A 86 7.50 18.49 -12.68
N PRO A 87 6.32 18.75 -13.29
CA PRO A 87 5.08 19.26 -12.67
C PRO A 87 4.40 18.26 -11.70
N VAL A 88 3.49 18.77 -10.85
CA VAL A 88 2.74 17.98 -9.84
C VAL A 88 1.24 18.19 -9.99
N GLN A 89 0.47 17.11 -9.85
CA GLN A 89 -0.99 17.11 -9.86
C GLN A 89 -1.54 16.48 -8.57
N VAL A 90 -2.49 17.15 -7.93
CA VAL A 90 -3.18 16.67 -6.71
C VAL A 90 -4.67 16.73 -6.94
N GLY A 91 -5.39 15.65 -6.67
CA GLY A 91 -6.84 15.58 -6.89
C GLY A 91 -7.24 15.94 -8.34
N GLY A 92 -6.39 15.58 -9.32
CA GLY A 92 -6.61 15.88 -10.73
C GLY A 92 -6.30 17.33 -11.15
N GLN A 93 -5.80 18.19 -10.27
CA GLN A 93 -5.44 19.58 -10.61
C GLN A 93 -3.93 19.81 -10.54
N LEU A 94 -3.38 20.52 -11.54
CA LEU A 94 -1.98 20.94 -11.51
C LEU A 94 -1.76 21.94 -10.37
N VAL A 95 -0.72 21.70 -9.59
CA VAL A 95 -0.40 22.51 -8.43
C VAL A 95 0.95 23.20 -8.65
N PRO A 96 1.05 24.52 -8.44
CA PRO A 96 2.32 25.21 -8.50
C PRO A 96 3.23 24.72 -7.36
N VAL A 97 4.42 24.26 -7.72
CA VAL A 97 5.43 23.80 -6.77
C VAL A 97 6.76 24.49 -7.06
N HIS A 98 7.49 24.80 -6.00
CA HIS A 98 8.85 25.27 -6.06
C HIS A 98 9.82 24.09 -5.92
N PRO A 99 11.03 24.17 -6.52
CA PRO A 99 12.05 23.15 -6.30
C PRO A 99 12.53 23.17 -4.85
N ILE A 100 13.03 22.05 -4.34
CA ILE A 100 13.52 21.91 -2.95
C ILE A 100 14.59 22.95 -2.61
N SER A 101 15.42 23.36 -3.57
CA SER A 101 16.43 24.41 -3.41
C SER A 101 15.86 25.79 -3.04
N SER A 102 14.54 25.98 -3.17
CA SER A 102 13.84 27.20 -2.75
C SER A 102 13.46 27.20 -1.26
N TRP A 103 13.70 26.10 -0.54
CA TRP A 103 13.50 26.05 0.91
C TRP A 103 14.33 27.14 1.60
N PRO A 104 13.73 28.00 2.45
CA PRO A 104 14.45 29.13 3.03
C PRO A 104 15.55 28.64 3.98
N ALA A 105 16.78 29.15 3.82
CA ALA A 105 17.91 28.82 4.70
C ALA A 105 17.62 29.05 6.20
N SER A 106 16.73 29.99 6.53
CA SER A 106 16.27 30.23 7.91
C SER A 106 15.48 29.08 8.54
N GLY A 107 14.97 28.15 7.71
CA GLY A 107 14.30 26.92 8.10
C GLY A 107 15.25 25.73 8.27
N GLY A 108 16.55 25.91 8.02
CA GLY A 108 17.55 24.85 8.13
C GLY A 108 17.43 23.83 6.99
N GLU A 109 17.67 22.56 7.28
CA GLU A 109 17.65 21.46 6.32
C GLU A 109 16.39 20.60 6.45
N LEU A 110 15.86 20.14 5.32
CA LEU A 110 14.75 19.21 5.28
C LEU A 110 15.27 17.78 5.18
N ARG A 111 14.71 16.88 5.98
CA ARG A 111 14.92 15.43 5.83
C ARG A 111 13.60 14.69 5.86
N ALA A 112 13.47 13.69 5.01
CA ALA A 112 12.39 12.74 5.03
C ALA A 112 12.73 11.53 5.90
N SER A 113 11.70 10.91 6.44
CA SER A 113 11.70 9.53 6.94
C SER A 113 10.54 8.84 6.26
N TRP A 114 10.85 7.84 5.44
CA TRP A 114 9.88 7.09 4.67
C TRP A 114 9.40 5.87 5.45
N TYR A 115 8.15 5.51 5.23
CA TYR A 115 7.51 4.37 5.85
C TYR A 115 6.68 3.62 4.82
N THR A 116 6.70 2.29 4.86
CA THR A 116 5.66 1.49 4.20
C THR A 116 4.44 1.41 5.11
N VAL A 117 3.25 1.33 4.51
CA VAL A 117 1.99 1.19 5.23
C VAL A 117 1.35 -0.13 4.84
N GLU A 118 1.41 -1.09 5.75
CA GLU A 118 1.12 -2.51 5.45
C GLU A 118 0.11 -3.10 6.44
N PRO A 119 -0.61 -4.18 6.06
CA PRO A 119 -1.49 -4.89 6.97
C PRO A 119 -0.73 -5.37 8.22
N SER A 120 -1.31 -5.18 9.41
CA SER A 120 -0.71 -5.66 10.68
C SER A 120 -0.71 -7.17 10.78
N LEU A 121 -1.67 -7.81 10.12
CA LEU A 121 -1.81 -9.25 10.02
C LEU A 121 -1.99 -9.63 8.56
N LEU A 122 -1.40 -10.76 8.19
CA LEU A 122 -1.43 -11.28 6.83
C LEU A 122 -2.70 -12.08 6.55
N ALA A 123 -3.32 -12.64 7.58
CA ALA A 123 -4.57 -13.36 7.49
C ALA A 123 -5.23 -13.48 8.86
N TRP A 124 -6.55 -13.68 8.83
CA TRP A 124 -7.34 -14.09 10.00
C TRP A 124 -8.61 -14.77 9.53
N ARG A 125 -9.10 -15.73 10.32
CA ARG A 125 -10.34 -16.43 10.03
C ARG A 125 -11.46 -15.95 10.92
N GLU A 126 -12.68 -16.02 10.38
CA GLU A 126 -13.91 -15.73 11.12
C GLU A 126 -13.89 -14.35 11.78
N VAL A 127 -13.49 -13.33 11.00
CA VAL A 127 -13.50 -11.93 11.42
C VAL A 127 -14.93 -11.51 11.76
N GLY A 128 -15.16 -11.25 13.04
CA GLY A 128 -16.35 -10.61 13.61
C GLY A 128 -16.10 -9.13 13.93
N ALA A 129 -17.16 -8.39 14.31
CA ALA A 129 -17.07 -6.97 14.68
C ALA A 129 -16.11 -6.73 15.86
N GLU A 130 -16.07 -7.66 16.82
CA GLU A 130 -15.18 -7.63 17.99
C GLU A 130 -13.69 -7.85 17.65
N SER A 131 -13.42 -8.36 16.45
CA SER A 131 -12.07 -8.65 15.95
C SER A 131 -11.69 -7.81 14.72
N ALA A 132 -12.43 -6.75 14.44
CA ALA A 132 -12.16 -5.88 13.28
C ALA A 132 -10.78 -5.19 13.39
N ASP A 133 -10.22 -5.06 14.60
CA ASP A 133 -8.85 -4.60 14.85
C ASP A 133 -7.79 -5.45 14.12
N LYS A 134 -8.09 -6.72 13.81
CA LYS A 134 -7.22 -7.62 13.05
C LYS A 134 -6.96 -7.14 11.62
N LEU A 135 -7.83 -6.30 11.07
CA LEU A 135 -7.70 -5.72 9.74
C LEU A 135 -6.81 -4.46 9.72
N ALA A 136 -6.34 -4.00 10.89
CA ALA A 136 -5.60 -2.75 11.00
C ALA A 136 -4.29 -2.76 10.21
N TYR A 137 -3.86 -1.58 9.79
CA TYR A 137 -2.55 -1.34 9.16
C TYR A 137 -1.53 -0.83 10.19
N ARG A 138 -0.25 -0.90 9.84
CA ARG A 138 0.87 -0.33 10.60
C ARG A 138 1.83 0.42 9.69
N ASP A 139 2.48 1.42 10.27
CA ASP A 139 3.58 2.13 9.64
C ASP A 139 4.89 1.40 9.98
N PHE A 140 5.64 0.97 8.97
CA PHE A 140 6.95 0.36 9.12
C PHE A 140 8.00 1.31 8.58
N LEU A 141 9.03 1.61 9.37
CA LEU A 141 10.12 2.50 8.92
C LEU A 141 10.85 1.82 7.76
N ALA A 142 11.04 2.56 6.67
CA ALA A 142 11.68 2.11 5.44
C ALA A 142 13.02 2.86 5.24
N PRO A 143 14.05 2.58 6.06
CA PRO A 143 15.32 3.33 6.03
C PRO A 143 16.07 3.19 4.70
N GLU A 144 15.87 2.08 3.98
CA GLU A 144 16.42 1.81 2.66
C GLU A 144 15.95 2.80 1.59
N LEU A 145 14.81 3.48 1.79
CA LEU A 145 14.33 4.54 0.91
C LEU A 145 15.07 5.87 1.13
N GLY A 146 15.96 5.94 2.11
CA GLY A 146 16.83 7.09 2.37
C GLY A 146 16.15 8.22 3.14
N ARG A 147 16.78 9.41 3.10
CA ARG A 147 16.36 10.61 3.85
C ARG A 147 16.01 11.79 2.95
N GLU A 148 16.06 11.62 1.64
CA GLU A 148 15.74 12.65 0.67
C GLU A 148 14.23 12.80 0.50
N LEU A 149 13.80 13.99 0.05
CA LEU A 149 12.38 14.27 -0.25
C LEU A 149 11.89 13.59 -1.53
N VAL A 150 12.77 12.91 -2.25
CA VAL A 150 12.46 12.02 -3.37
C VAL A 150 13.18 10.70 -3.13
N THR A 151 12.54 9.60 -3.51
CA THR A 151 13.14 8.27 -3.45
C THR A 151 12.73 7.47 -4.67
N ARG A 152 13.55 6.49 -5.03
CA ARG A 152 13.24 5.53 -6.09
C ARG A 152 12.81 4.23 -5.44
N LEU A 153 11.64 3.77 -5.81
CA LEU A 153 11.08 2.52 -5.32
C LEU A 153 11.69 1.37 -6.11
N ASP A 154 12.44 0.53 -5.40
CA ASP A 154 12.80 -0.79 -5.90
C ASP A 154 11.64 -1.74 -5.61
N LEU A 155 10.78 -1.91 -6.63
CA LEU A 155 9.61 -2.77 -6.55
C LEU A 155 9.94 -4.25 -6.78
N ALA A 156 11.23 -4.60 -6.95
CA ALA A 156 11.65 -5.99 -6.87
C ALA A 156 11.33 -6.51 -5.46
N ALA A 157 10.76 -7.72 -5.37
CA ALA A 157 10.33 -8.30 -4.10
C ALA A 157 11.48 -8.38 -3.09
N ARG A 158 11.56 -7.41 -2.18
CA ARG A 158 12.14 -7.63 -0.87
C ARG A 158 11.13 -8.42 -0.08
N ASN A 159 11.27 -9.74 -0.18
CA ASN A 159 10.42 -10.65 0.56
C ASN A 159 10.65 -10.50 2.07
N ASP A 160 11.77 -9.88 2.50
CA ASP A 160 12.18 -9.74 3.91
C ASP A 160 11.16 -9.00 4.80
N ASP A 161 10.33 -8.11 4.24
CA ASP A 161 9.28 -7.40 4.99
C ASP A 161 7.99 -8.24 5.17
N PHE A 162 7.83 -9.33 4.40
CA PHE A 162 6.73 -10.31 4.51
C PHE A 162 7.17 -11.64 5.17
N LEU A 163 8.41 -11.71 5.68
CA LEU A 163 9.16 -12.95 5.90
C LEU A 163 9.33 -13.34 7.38
N ALA A 164 8.70 -14.46 7.74
CA ALA A 164 9.39 -15.43 8.59
C ALA A 164 9.38 -16.85 8.00
N ARG A 165 8.81 -17.05 6.80
CA ARG A 165 8.85 -18.33 6.09
C ARG A 165 9.13 -18.13 4.61
N THR A 166 10.37 -18.38 4.21
CA THR A 166 10.72 -18.71 2.82
C THR A 166 10.10 -20.06 2.47
N VAL A 167 8.86 -20.04 2.00
CA VAL A 167 8.22 -21.20 1.37
C VAL A 167 8.36 -21.03 -0.15
N PRO A 168 8.74 -22.07 -0.91
CA PRO A 168 8.74 -22.01 -2.38
C PRO A 168 7.39 -21.49 -2.88
N GLY A 169 7.43 -20.46 -3.74
CA GLY A 169 6.23 -19.83 -4.31
C GLY A 169 5.75 -18.52 -3.69
N ASN A 170 6.38 -18.05 -2.61
CA ASN A 170 5.93 -16.85 -1.86
C ASN A 170 6.42 -15.51 -2.43
N ALA A 171 7.39 -15.50 -3.35
CA ALA A 171 7.98 -14.26 -3.85
C ALA A 171 7.22 -13.74 -5.08
N ILE A 172 6.03 -13.17 -4.88
CA ILE A 172 5.31 -12.49 -5.97
C ILE A 172 5.69 -11.00 -5.94
N PRO A 173 6.51 -10.49 -6.88
CA PRO A 173 6.97 -9.09 -6.93
C PRO A 173 5.90 -8.16 -7.52
N ALA A 174 4.68 -8.27 -7.02
CA ALA A 174 3.53 -7.51 -7.46
C ALA A 174 2.57 -7.28 -6.30
N GLY A 175 1.59 -6.39 -6.45
CA GLY A 175 0.67 -6.03 -5.37
C GLY A 175 0.57 -4.54 -5.10
N PRO A 176 -0.39 -4.13 -4.27
CA PRO A 176 -0.50 -2.77 -3.81
C PRO A 176 0.68 -2.38 -2.91
N PHE A 177 1.12 -1.13 -3.05
CA PHE A 177 2.17 -0.52 -2.26
C PHE A 177 1.72 0.86 -1.80
N ARG A 178 1.85 1.12 -0.49
CA ARG A 178 1.43 2.37 0.16
C ARG A 178 2.60 2.96 0.91
N LEU A 179 2.77 4.27 0.80
CA LEU A 179 3.83 5.00 1.45
C LEU A 179 3.29 6.10 2.36
N LYS A 180 4.00 6.29 3.45
CA LYS A 180 3.92 7.45 4.30
C LYS A 180 5.28 8.13 4.34
N VAL A 181 5.28 9.45 4.46
CA VAL A 181 6.49 10.24 4.69
C VAL A 181 6.30 11.16 5.88
N ARG A 182 7.33 11.23 6.72
CA ARG A 182 7.49 12.29 7.73
C ARG A 182 8.62 13.20 7.28
N VAL A 183 8.37 14.50 7.21
CA VAL A 183 9.38 15.50 6.88
C VAL A 183 9.67 16.33 8.11
N GLY A 184 10.94 16.43 8.48
CA GLY A 184 11.42 17.28 9.56
C GLY A 184 12.32 18.40 9.05
N SER A 185 12.27 19.56 9.71
CA SER A 185 13.24 20.64 9.56
C SER A 185 14.29 20.56 10.67
N TYR A 186 15.57 20.61 10.32
CA TYR A 186 16.71 20.47 11.22
C TYR A 186 17.55 21.74 11.14
N ARG A 187 18.12 22.23 12.25
CA ARG A 187 18.91 23.47 12.17
C ARG A 187 20.21 23.23 11.41
N THR A 188 20.79 22.03 11.56
CA THR A 188 22.01 21.59 10.89
C THR A 188 21.91 20.14 10.43
N SER A 189 22.79 19.73 9.51
CA SER A 189 22.96 18.35 9.02
C SER A 189 23.25 17.32 10.11
N GLU A 190 23.76 17.75 11.27
CA GLU A 190 24.16 16.88 12.37
C GLU A 190 23.08 16.74 13.45
N ASP A 191 22.05 17.59 13.44
CA ASP A 191 20.99 17.53 14.43
C ASP A 191 20.25 16.19 14.38
N LEU A 192 20.05 15.58 15.56
CA LEU A 192 19.29 14.34 15.74
C LEU A 192 17.78 14.56 15.82
N LEU A 193 17.36 15.73 16.32
CA LEU A 193 15.96 16.07 16.53
C LEU A 193 15.54 17.19 15.59
N ALA A 194 14.41 17.01 14.94
CA ALA A 194 13.81 18.05 14.13
C ALA A 194 13.32 19.21 15.02
N THR A 195 13.50 20.43 14.55
CA THR A 195 12.88 21.63 15.16
C THR A 195 11.37 21.60 14.95
N GLU A 196 10.92 21.08 13.81
CA GLU A 196 9.51 20.90 13.48
C GLU A 196 9.38 19.69 12.57
N SER A 197 8.24 18.99 12.62
CA SER A 197 7.98 17.89 11.69
C SER A 197 6.50 17.78 11.34
N VAL A 198 6.25 17.28 10.14
CA VAL A 198 4.92 17.03 9.59
C VAL A 198 4.90 15.64 8.96
N SER A 199 3.78 14.94 9.07
CA SER A 199 3.61 13.59 8.51
C SER A 199 2.46 13.58 7.52
N SER A 200 2.61 12.81 6.43
CA SER A 200 1.50 12.48 5.55
C SER A 200 0.54 11.52 6.26
N PRO A 201 -0.66 11.31 5.70
CA PRO A 201 -1.53 10.22 6.14
C PRO A 201 -0.80 8.89 6.23
N GLY A 202 -1.18 8.08 7.22
CA GLY A 202 -0.56 6.79 7.54
C GLY A 202 -1.57 5.71 7.86
N ALA A 203 -1.13 4.67 8.55
CA ALA A 203 -1.90 3.48 8.91
C ALA A 203 -3.30 3.76 9.49
N ASP A 204 -3.43 4.77 10.37
CA ASP A 204 -4.67 5.18 11.02
C ASP A 204 -5.71 5.78 10.04
N GLN A 205 -5.26 6.18 8.85
CA GLN A 205 -6.03 6.87 7.82
C GLN A 205 -6.09 6.06 6.52
N VAL A 206 -5.67 4.79 6.52
CA VAL A 206 -5.72 3.94 5.33
C VAL A 206 -7.14 3.79 4.81
N PHE A 207 -8.10 3.50 5.69
CA PHE A 207 -9.50 3.28 5.30
C PHE A 207 -10.29 4.55 4.96
N SER A 208 -9.69 5.74 5.07
CA SER A 208 -10.31 6.97 4.54
C SER A 208 -9.91 7.25 3.09
N GLY A 209 -9.06 6.41 2.50
CA GLY A 209 -8.51 6.61 1.15
C GLY A 209 -7.44 7.69 1.07
N ALA A 210 -7.03 8.29 2.21
CA ALA A 210 -6.07 9.39 2.26
C ALA A 210 -4.61 8.95 2.03
N VAL A 211 -4.32 7.65 2.20
CA VAL A 211 -2.98 7.09 1.94
C VAL A 211 -2.91 6.66 0.47
N PRO A 212 -2.10 7.33 -0.37
CA PRO A 212 -2.04 7.01 -1.78
C PRO A 212 -1.43 5.62 -1.96
N LYS A 213 -1.92 4.90 -2.98
CA LYS A 213 -1.46 3.55 -3.32
C LYS A 213 -1.12 3.45 -4.80
N ILE A 214 -0.06 2.73 -5.09
CA ILE A 214 0.25 2.24 -6.44
C ILE A 214 0.09 0.72 -6.45
N VAL A 215 -0.11 0.13 -7.63
CA VAL A 215 -0.14 -1.32 -7.80
C VAL A 215 1.01 -1.73 -8.72
N VAL A 216 1.81 -2.66 -8.25
CA VAL A 216 2.81 -3.33 -9.08
C VAL A 216 2.12 -4.48 -9.79
N GLU A 217 2.14 -4.48 -11.12
CA GLU A 217 1.46 -5.46 -11.95
C GLU A 217 2.28 -6.73 -12.11
N PHE A 218 1.59 -7.87 -12.05
CA PHE A 218 2.15 -9.17 -12.41
C PHE A 218 1.71 -9.54 -13.82
N THR A 219 2.62 -10.10 -14.61
CA THR A 219 2.30 -10.63 -15.94
C THR A 219 1.68 -12.02 -15.80
N PHE A 220 0.36 -12.10 -15.93
CA PHE A 220 -0.36 -13.37 -15.88
C PHE A 220 -0.47 -14.03 -17.26
N PRO A 221 -0.58 -15.37 -17.32
CA PRO A 221 -0.99 -16.08 -18.53
C PRO A 221 -2.32 -15.58 -19.13
N PRO A 222 -2.54 -15.72 -20.45
CA PRO A 222 -3.80 -15.34 -21.09
C PRO A 222 -5.00 -16.04 -20.44
N GLY A 223 -6.06 -15.29 -20.15
CA GLY A 223 -7.29 -15.80 -19.50
C GLY A 223 -7.47 -15.31 -18.07
N ILE A 224 -6.40 -14.87 -17.42
CA ILE A 224 -6.44 -14.25 -16.10
C ILE A 224 -6.55 -12.73 -16.24
N ASN A 225 -7.41 -12.12 -15.44
CA ASN A 225 -7.58 -10.68 -15.40
C ASN A 225 -6.32 -10.02 -14.76
N PRO A 226 -5.67 -9.06 -15.44
CA PRO A 226 -4.51 -8.34 -14.90
C PRO A 226 -4.77 -7.62 -13.56
N GLY A 227 -6.03 -7.24 -13.32
CA GLY A 227 -6.52 -6.63 -12.08
C GLY A 227 -6.30 -7.49 -10.83
N LEU A 228 -6.07 -8.81 -10.98
CA LEU A 228 -5.65 -9.68 -9.88
C LEU A 228 -4.38 -9.16 -9.17
N SER A 229 -3.54 -8.41 -9.88
CA SER A 229 -2.34 -7.76 -9.31
C SER A 229 -2.67 -6.91 -8.08
N ALA A 230 -3.85 -6.27 -8.03
CA ALA A 230 -4.26 -5.43 -6.90
C ALA A 230 -4.51 -6.23 -5.60
N HIS A 231 -4.55 -7.57 -5.66
CA HIS A 231 -4.80 -8.44 -4.52
C HIS A 231 -3.56 -9.16 -3.99
N LEU A 232 -2.43 -9.14 -4.70
CA LEU A 232 -1.28 -10.02 -4.42
C LEU A 232 -0.57 -9.76 -3.08
N ARG A 233 -0.59 -8.51 -2.59
CA ARG A 233 -0.01 -8.10 -1.28
C ARG A 233 -1.05 -7.71 -0.23
N LEU A 234 -2.32 -8.05 -0.47
CA LEU A 234 -3.34 -7.83 0.54
C LEU A 234 -3.32 -8.97 1.56
N GLY A 235 -3.62 -8.65 2.82
CA GLY A 235 -3.93 -9.67 3.81
C GLY A 235 -5.22 -10.39 3.41
N CYS A 236 -5.25 -11.72 3.57
CA CYS A 236 -6.36 -12.57 3.16
C CYS A 236 -7.20 -13.02 4.38
N PHE A 237 -8.44 -12.56 4.45
CA PHE A 237 -9.32 -12.74 5.60
C PHE A 237 -10.60 -13.46 5.22
N THR A 238 -11.18 -14.20 6.18
CA THR A 238 -12.56 -14.70 6.06
C THR A 238 -13.43 -14.03 7.10
N PHE A 239 -14.53 -13.43 6.66
CA PHE A 239 -15.53 -12.83 7.54
C PHE A 239 -16.54 -13.87 8.01
N ARG A 240 -17.11 -13.68 9.20
CA ARG A 240 -18.23 -14.52 9.64
C ARG A 240 -19.48 -14.24 8.80
N PRO A 241 -20.38 -15.22 8.60
CA PRO A 241 -21.60 -15.04 7.82
C PRO A 241 -22.48 -13.89 8.29
N GLU A 242 -22.55 -13.64 9.61
CA GLU A 242 -23.34 -12.56 10.20
C GLU A 242 -22.74 -11.16 10.00
N VAL A 243 -21.47 -11.07 9.55
CA VAL A 243 -20.77 -9.82 9.29
C VAL A 243 -20.69 -9.50 7.79
N TRP A 244 -20.66 -10.52 6.94
CA TRP A 244 -20.53 -10.36 5.50
C TRP A 244 -21.90 -10.24 4.81
N PRO A 245 -22.08 -9.34 3.83
CA PRO A 245 -21.15 -8.31 3.35
C PRO A 245 -21.14 -7.04 4.21
N GLU A 246 -22.17 -6.87 5.05
CA GLU A 246 -22.39 -5.71 5.90
C GLU A 246 -22.90 -6.17 7.26
N ALA A 247 -22.50 -5.44 8.31
CA ALA A 247 -22.86 -5.76 9.69
C ALA A 247 -23.34 -4.50 10.41
N GLN A 248 -24.42 -4.63 11.18
CA GLN A 248 -24.82 -3.59 12.13
C GLN A 248 -23.80 -3.53 13.28
N GLY A 249 -23.33 -2.32 13.63
CA GLY A 249 -22.35 -2.14 14.71
C GLY A 249 -20.90 -2.45 14.31
N TRP A 250 -20.61 -2.53 13.01
CA TRP A 250 -19.23 -2.62 12.50
C TRP A 250 -18.40 -1.40 12.92
N PRO A 251 -17.20 -1.58 13.51
CA PRO A 251 -16.47 -0.48 14.13
C PRO A 251 -15.54 0.29 13.18
N LEU A 252 -15.29 -0.20 11.96
CA LEU A 252 -14.44 0.47 10.97
C LEU A 252 -15.28 1.40 10.07
N PRO A 253 -14.67 2.45 9.49
CA PRO A 253 -15.39 3.43 8.67
C PRO A 253 -15.95 2.86 7.35
N LEU A 254 -15.43 1.73 6.88
CA LEU A 254 -15.88 1.03 5.69
C LEU A 254 -16.47 -0.33 6.08
N SER A 255 -17.56 -0.72 5.42
CA SER A 255 -18.16 -2.05 5.60
C SER A 255 -17.19 -3.17 5.16
N PRO A 256 -17.37 -4.42 5.63
CA PRO A 256 -16.57 -5.55 5.18
C PRO A 256 -16.49 -5.70 3.66
N ALA A 257 -17.61 -5.54 2.94
CA ALA A 257 -17.60 -5.56 1.49
C ALA A 257 -16.85 -4.37 0.88
N GLN A 258 -16.99 -3.16 1.40
CA GLN A 258 -16.22 -2.00 0.92
C GLN A 258 -14.71 -2.20 1.11
N LEU A 259 -14.29 -2.73 2.27
CA LEU A 259 -12.87 -3.04 2.52
C LEU A 259 -12.28 -4.00 1.47
N VAL A 260 -13.07 -4.97 1.02
CA VAL A 260 -12.68 -5.93 -0.02
C VAL A 260 -12.71 -5.30 -1.42
N LEU A 261 -13.81 -4.62 -1.76
CA LEU A 261 -14.01 -4.03 -3.09
C LEU A 261 -13.04 -2.88 -3.38
N GLU A 262 -12.66 -2.11 -2.36
CA GLU A 262 -11.70 -1.01 -2.50
C GLU A 262 -10.23 -1.48 -2.41
N GLY A 263 -9.99 -2.77 -2.21
CA GLY A 263 -8.64 -3.36 -2.19
C GLY A 263 -7.83 -2.93 -0.97
N PHE A 264 -8.46 -2.91 0.21
CA PHE A 264 -7.77 -2.79 1.49
C PHE A 264 -7.47 -4.15 2.12
N VAL A 265 -8.32 -5.14 1.87
CA VAL A 265 -8.11 -6.54 2.25
C VAL A 265 -8.62 -7.42 1.12
N THR A 266 -8.26 -8.70 1.12
CA THR A 266 -8.88 -9.68 0.22
C THR A 266 -9.53 -10.79 1.02
N THR A 267 -10.48 -11.48 0.39
CA THR A 267 -10.93 -12.80 0.85
C THR A 267 -10.51 -13.85 -0.18
N PRO A 268 -10.53 -15.14 0.16
CA PRO A 268 -10.25 -16.21 -0.79
C PRO A 268 -11.18 -16.19 -2.01
N LEU A 269 -12.48 -15.94 -1.75
CA LEU A 269 -13.48 -15.75 -2.80
C LEU A 269 -13.17 -14.51 -3.65
N ALA A 270 -12.89 -13.36 -3.02
CA ALA A 270 -12.57 -12.12 -3.73
C ALA A 270 -11.33 -12.27 -4.62
N PHE A 271 -10.30 -12.93 -4.11
CA PHE A 271 -9.05 -13.18 -4.82
C PHE A 271 -9.31 -14.03 -6.07
N ALA A 272 -10.01 -15.14 -5.92
CA ALA A 272 -10.33 -16.00 -7.05
C ALA A 272 -11.28 -15.35 -8.05
N ALA A 273 -12.28 -14.61 -7.58
CA ALA A 273 -13.19 -13.85 -8.44
C ALA A 273 -12.43 -12.79 -9.25
N ALA A 274 -11.48 -12.08 -8.63
CA ALA A 274 -10.65 -11.08 -9.29
C ALA A 274 -9.83 -11.67 -10.43
N ALA A 275 -9.38 -12.93 -10.33
CA ALA A 275 -8.69 -13.61 -11.43
C ALA A 275 -9.57 -13.78 -12.68
N GLY A 276 -10.88 -13.97 -12.49
CA GLY A 276 -11.87 -13.99 -13.57
C GLY A 276 -12.35 -12.60 -13.98
N GLY A 277 -12.00 -11.54 -13.25
CA GLY A 277 -12.54 -10.18 -13.42
C GLY A 277 -13.89 -9.92 -12.76
N GLY A 278 -14.34 -10.84 -11.90
CA GLY A 278 -15.50 -10.65 -11.04
C GLY A 278 -15.12 -10.00 -9.70
N THR A 279 -16.08 -9.98 -8.78
CA THR A 279 -15.90 -9.49 -7.41
C THR A 279 -16.37 -10.53 -6.39
N ALA A 280 -16.13 -10.30 -5.10
CA ALA A 280 -16.64 -11.18 -4.05
C ALA A 280 -18.18 -11.21 -3.97
N LEU A 281 -18.87 -10.17 -4.46
CA LEU A 281 -20.33 -10.09 -4.46
C LEU A 281 -20.93 -10.64 -5.76
N ASP A 282 -20.18 -10.56 -6.84
CA ASP A 282 -20.54 -11.11 -8.14
C ASP A 282 -19.31 -11.77 -8.78
N PRO A 283 -19.03 -13.05 -8.45
CA PRO A 283 -17.87 -13.75 -8.99
C PRO A 283 -17.95 -14.01 -10.50
N GLY A 284 -19.15 -13.94 -11.10
CA GLY A 284 -19.36 -14.20 -12.53
C GLY A 284 -19.14 -15.66 -12.96
N TRP A 285 -19.13 -16.61 -12.01
CA TRP A 285 -18.99 -18.03 -12.32
C TRP A 285 -20.35 -18.69 -12.63
N GLY A 286 -20.30 -19.72 -13.46
CA GLY A 286 -21.45 -20.58 -13.75
C GLY A 286 -21.61 -21.68 -12.71
N GLU A 287 -22.50 -22.62 -13.02
CA GLU A 287 -22.74 -23.79 -12.17
C GLU A 287 -21.45 -24.58 -11.92
N PRO A 288 -21.13 -24.91 -10.64
CA PRO A 288 -19.96 -25.69 -10.31
C PRO A 288 -20.02 -27.10 -10.93
N VAL A 289 -18.91 -27.55 -11.49
CA VAL A 289 -18.80 -28.90 -12.06
C VAL A 289 -17.96 -29.79 -11.14
N GLU A 290 -18.59 -30.81 -10.56
CA GLU A 290 -17.91 -31.71 -9.63
C GLU A 290 -16.82 -32.56 -10.30
N LEU A 291 -15.68 -32.65 -9.61
CA LEU A 291 -14.50 -33.37 -10.04
C LEU A 291 -14.20 -34.55 -9.10
N VAL A 292 -13.51 -35.56 -9.64
CA VAL A 292 -12.94 -36.67 -8.87
C VAL A 292 -11.46 -36.77 -9.22
N ALA A 293 -10.62 -36.89 -8.18
CA ALA A 293 -9.20 -37.18 -8.36
C ALA A 293 -9.00 -38.67 -8.69
N VAL A 294 -8.27 -38.96 -9.76
CA VAL A 294 -7.92 -40.32 -10.21
C VAL A 294 -6.40 -40.37 -10.34
N GLY A 295 -5.73 -40.95 -9.34
CA GLY A 295 -4.27 -40.87 -9.26
C GLY A 295 -3.81 -39.42 -9.06
N THR A 296 -3.05 -38.88 -10.02
CA THR A 296 -2.59 -37.49 -10.06
C THR A 296 -3.46 -36.58 -10.92
N GLU A 297 -4.45 -37.11 -11.64
CA GLU A 297 -5.28 -36.38 -12.58
C GLU A 297 -6.66 -36.06 -12.00
N PHE A 298 -7.34 -35.09 -12.61
CA PHE A 298 -8.71 -34.73 -12.27
C PHE A 298 -9.67 -35.04 -13.42
N HIS A 299 -10.75 -35.75 -13.09
CA HIS A 299 -11.76 -36.19 -14.03
C HIS A 299 -13.10 -35.58 -13.68
N PHE A 300 -13.97 -35.40 -14.68
CA PHE A 300 -15.37 -35.09 -14.42
C PHE A 300 -16.04 -36.23 -13.67
N ARG A 301 -16.76 -35.92 -12.58
CA ARG A 301 -17.49 -36.95 -11.83
C ARG A 301 -18.54 -37.69 -12.66
N ARG A 302 -19.19 -37.01 -13.61
CA ARG A 302 -20.28 -37.57 -14.42
C ARG A 302 -19.83 -38.34 -15.67
N SER A 303 -18.83 -37.84 -16.40
CA SER A 303 -18.37 -38.44 -17.66
C SER A 303 -17.09 -39.26 -17.52
N GLY A 304 -16.36 -39.14 -16.40
CA GLY A 304 -15.21 -39.98 -16.06
C GLY A 304 -13.94 -39.77 -16.88
N GLY A 305 -13.92 -38.80 -17.80
CA GLY A 305 -12.72 -38.48 -18.60
C GLY A 305 -11.82 -37.42 -17.94
N PRO A 306 -10.52 -37.40 -18.26
CA PRO A 306 -9.59 -36.39 -17.79
C PRO A 306 -9.94 -35.01 -18.35
N LEU A 307 -9.61 -33.97 -17.61
CA LEU A 307 -9.78 -32.58 -18.02
C LEU A 307 -8.54 -32.13 -18.81
N ARG A 308 -8.66 -31.75 -20.09
CA ARG A 308 -7.52 -31.28 -20.88
C ARG A 308 -7.40 -29.76 -20.87
N TRP A 309 -6.16 -29.28 -20.83
CA TRP A 309 -5.86 -27.86 -20.95
C TRP A 309 -6.21 -27.31 -22.33
N GLY A 310 -6.75 -26.08 -22.35
CA GLY A 310 -7.22 -25.40 -23.55
C GLY A 310 -8.59 -25.87 -24.07
N VAL A 311 -9.11 -27.00 -23.59
CA VAL A 311 -10.41 -27.56 -23.98
C VAL A 311 -11.37 -27.54 -22.81
N GLU A 312 -11.13 -28.39 -21.81
CA GLU A 312 -11.99 -28.51 -20.63
C GLU A 312 -11.59 -27.54 -19.51
N VAL A 313 -10.31 -27.23 -19.36
CA VAL A 313 -9.77 -26.27 -18.38
C VAL A 313 -8.82 -25.27 -19.04
N ARG A 314 -8.62 -24.11 -18.41
CA ARG A 314 -7.69 -23.07 -18.87
C ARG A 314 -7.25 -22.19 -17.70
N ALA A 315 -6.23 -21.37 -17.94
CA ALA A 315 -5.79 -20.37 -16.98
C ALA A 315 -6.94 -19.43 -16.59
N GLY A 316 -7.08 -19.16 -15.30
CA GLY A 316 -8.17 -18.38 -14.72
C GLY A 316 -9.42 -19.16 -14.36
N ASP A 317 -9.57 -20.43 -14.77
CA ASP A 317 -10.58 -21.32 -14.19
C ASP A 317 -10.22 -21.60 -12.70
N VAL A 318 -11.22 -21.85 -11.87
CA VAL A 318 -11.04 -21.93 -10.40
C VAL A 318 -11.47 -23.30 -9.88
N LEU A 319 -10.61 -23.92 -9.07
CA LEU A 319 -10.96 -25.09 -8.27
C LEU A 319 -11.44 -24.64 -6.90
N HIS A 320 -12.58 -25.17 -6.47
CA HIS A 320 -13.21 -24.84 -5.20
C HIS A 320 -13.57 -26.09 -4.40
N GLY A 321 -13.26 -26.07 -3.10
CA GLY A 321 -13.69 -27.09 -2.15
C GLY A 321 -13.26 -26.75 -0.73
N GLY A 322 -14.11 -27.08 0.26
CA GLY A 322 -13.80 -26.84 1.68
C GLY A 322 -13.53 -25.37 2.04
N GLY A 323 -14.16 -24.42 1.34
CA GLY A 323 -13.96 -22.97 1.53
C GLY A 323 -12.73 -22.39 0.83
N MET A 324 -11.92 -23.22 0.17
CA MET A 324 -10.75 -22.78 -0.59
C MET A 324 -11.11 -22.46 -2.04
N TYR A 325 -10.35 -21.53 -2.61
CA TYR A 325 -10.40 -21.21 -4.03
C TYR A 325 -8.98 -21.17 -4.57
N LEU A 326 -8.71 -22.01 -5.58
CA LEU A 326 -7.42 -22.11 -6.25
C LEU A 326 -7.60 -21.73 -7.71
N VAL A 327 -6.88 -20.71 -8.16
CA VAL A 327 -6.92 -20.26 -9.55
C VAL A 327 -5.86 -21.00 -10.34
N LEU A 328 -6.26 -21.63 -11.44
CA LEU A 328 -5.34 -22.31 -12.35
C LEU A 328 -4.49 -21.29 -13.10
N LEU A 329 -3.16 -21.45 -13.08
CA LEU A 329 -2.22 -20.59 -13.80
C LEU A 329 -1.71 -21.24 -15.08
N GLU A 330 -1.12 -22.44 -14.97
CA GLU A 330 -0.37 -23.06 -16.06
C GLU A 330 -0.36 -24.59 -15.91
N ASP A 331 -0.39 -25.25 -17.06
CA ASP A 331 -0.18 -26.69 -17.26
C ASP A 331 1.28 -27.05 -16.98
N ASP A 332 1.54 -28.17 -16.30
CA ASP A 332 2.90 -28.67 -16.09
C ASP A 332 3.55 -29.27 -17.35
N GLY A 333 2.77 -29.39 -18.44
CA GLY A 333 3.19 -29.84 -19.75
C GLY A 333 2.64 -31.22 -20.14
N ASP A 334 1.85 -31.86 -19.26
CA ASP A 334 1.21 -33.15 -19.55
C ASP A 334 -0.09 -33.02 -20.37
N GLY A 335 -0.64 -31.80 -20.50
CA GLY A 335 -1.84 -31.51 -21.31
C GLY A 335 -3.16 -31.75 -20.59
N THR A 336 -3.13 -32.12 -19.31
CA THR A 336 -4.29 -32.48 -18.48
C THR A 336 -4.26 -31.77 -17.13
N LEU A 337 -5.41 -31.59 -16.49
CA LEU A 337 -5.46 -31.04 -15.14
C LEU A 337 -4.88 -32.07 -14.17
N SER A 338 -3.69 -31.78 -13.63
CA SER A 338 -2.93 -32.68 -12.79
C SER A 338 -2.43 -32.01 -11.51
N MET A 339 -2.00 -32.81 -10.55
CA MET A 339 -1.40 -32.34 -9.29
C MET A 339 -0.11 -31.54 -9.49
N GLY A 340 0.55 -31.66 -10.65
CA GLY A 340 1.76 -30.90 -10.99
C GLY A 340 1.48 -29.47 -11.44
N ASP A 341 0.26 -29.19 -11.90
CA ASP A 341 -0.13 -27.89 -12.45
C ASP A 341 0.08 -26.73 -11.49
N THR A 342 0.41 -25.57 -12.04
CA THR A 342 0.67 -24.37 -11.26
C THR A 342 -0.64 -23.64 -10.96
N THR A 343 -0.80 -23.24 -9.70
CA THR A 343 -1.96 -22.47 -9.22
C THR A 343 -1.52 -21.22 -8.48
N ILE A 344 -2.43 -20.25 -8.40
CA ILE A 344 -2.32 -19.10 -7.51
C ILE A 344 -3.54 -19.03 -6.59
N PHE A 345 -3.30 -18.73 -5.32
CA PHE A 345 -4.35 -18.66 -4.31
C PHE A 345 -3.97 -17.71 -3.18
N ALA A 346 -4.97 -17.28 -2.42
CA ALA A 346 -4.79 -16.56 -1.16
C ALA A 346 -5.76 -17.17 -0.14
N TRP A 347 -5.23 -17.83 0.89
CA TRP A 347 -6.03 -18.49 1.93
C TRP A 347 -5.20 -18.67 3.18
N GLU A 348 -5.61 -18.09 4.32
CA GLU A 348 -4.83 -18.11 5.59
C GLU A 348 -3.41 -17.51 5.50
N GLU A 349 -3.01 -17.09 4.30
CA GLU A 349 -1.77 -16.41 3.97
C GLU A 349 -2.04 -15.47 2.78
N PRO A 350 -1.14 -14.50 2.50
CA PRO A 350 -1.19 -13.68 1.30
C PRO A 350 -1.11 -14.53 0.02
N ALA A 351 -1.22 -13.88 -1.13
CA ALA A 351 -1.21 -14.59 -2.41
C ALA A 351 0.08 -15.40 -2.61
N ARG A 352 -0.08 -16.61 -3.13
CA ARG A 352 1.01 -17.56 -3.33
C ARG A 352 0.83 -18.32 -4.64
N VAL A 353 1.94 -18.57 -5.33
CA VAL A 353 1.99 -19.45 -6.51
C VAL A 353 2.60 -20.78 -6.12
N ALA A 354 1.92 -21.90 -6.37
CA ALA A 354 2.47 -23.22 -6.08
C ALA A 354 1.84 -24.32 -6.95
N PRO A 355 2.50 -25.48 -7.07
CA PRO A 355 1.88 -26.67 -7.64
C PRO A 355 0.59 -27.04 -6.90
N LEU A 356 -0.39 -27.56 -7.63
CA LEU A 356 -1.71 -27.92 -7.12
C LEU A 356 -1.63 -28.93 -5.98
N ALA A 357 -0.72 -29.90 -6.07
CA ALA A 357 -0.44 -30.86 -5.00
C ALA A 357 -0.13 -30.18 -3.66
N LEU A 358 0.65 -29.10 -3.69
CA LEU A 358 1.05 -28.37 -2.49
C LEU A 358 -0.13 -27.56 -1.93
N ALA A 359 -0.90 -26.92 -2.81
CA ALA A 359 -2.08 -26.16 -2.46
C ALA A 359 -3.16 -27.05 -1.80
N LEU A 360 -3.28 -28.30 -2.23
CA LEU A 360 -4.24 -29.28 -1.69
C LEU A 360 -3.69 -30.12 -0.52
N SER A 361 -2.40 -30.03 -0.19
CA SER A 361 -1.76 -30.91 0.79
C SER A 361 -2.47 -30.90 2.15
N GLY A 362 -2.88 -32.09 2.61
CA GLY A 362 -3.60 -32.28 3.88
C GLY A 362 -5.09 -31.89 3.85
N ARG A 363 -5.66 -31.56 2.69
CA ARG A 363 -7.05 -31.10 2.54
C ARG A 363 -7.82 -32.07 1.67
N GLY A 364 -8.55 -32.99 2.31
CA GLY A 364 -9.42 -33.95 1.63
C GLY A 364 -10.84 -33.40 1.46
N GLY A 365 -11.45 -33.62 0.29
CA GLY A 365 -12.84 -33.25 0.03
C GLY A 365 -13.17 -33.25 -1.46
N PRO A 366 -14.47 -33.21 -1.83
CA PRO A 366 -14.87 -33.03 -3.22
C PRO A 366 -14.42 -31.66 -3.70
N LEU A 367 -13.85 -31.62 -4.92
CA LEU A 367 -13.53 -30.38 -5.62
C LEU A 367 -14.56 -30.14 -6.71
N ALA A 368 -14.81 -28.86 -6.99
CA ALA A 368 -15.60 -28.43 -8.13
C ALA A 368 -14.81 -27.44 -8.98
N LEU A 369 -15.00 -27.51 -10.29
CA LEU A 369 -14.51 -26.54 -11.25
C LEU A 369 -15.54 -25.42 -11.40
N LEU A 370 -15.09 -24.19 -11.21
CA LEU A 370 -15.84 -22.95 -11.44
C LEU A 370 -15.27 -22.27 -12.68
N ARG A 371 -16.14 -21.98 -13.64
CA ARG A 371 -15.77 -21.31 -14.89
C ARG A 371 -16.57 -20.04 -15.05
N ARG A 372 -15.94 -19.00 -15.59
CA ARG A 372 -16.60 -17.74 -15.90
C ARG A 372 -17.67 -17.92 -16.99
N VAL A 373 -18.87 -17.41 -16.72
CA VAL A 373 -19.91 -17.20 -17.74
C VAL A 373 -19.63 -15.85 -18.38
N ARG A 374 -19.60 -15.81 -19.71
CA ARG A 374 -19.17 -14.62 -20.47
C ARG A 374 -19.97 -13.37 -20.13
#